data_AF-A0A3N0YD75-F1
#
_entry.id   AF-A0A3N0YD75-F1
#
_cell.length_a   1.000
_cell.length_b   1.000
_cell.length_c   1.000
_cell.angle_alpha   90.00
_cell.angle_beta   90.00
_cell.angle_gamma   90.00
#
_symmetry.space_group_name_H-M   'P 1'
#
loop_
_entity.id
_entity.type
_entity.pdbx_description
1 polymer ?
#
loop_
_entity_poly.entity_id
_entity_poly.type
_entity_poly.pdbx_seq_one_letter_code
_entity_poly.pdbx_strand_id
1 'polypeptide(L)'
;MAELNTISSKFGMTAITERERQFIREYCTVMRPLTVALDILQGEDNRFHGTLLPTLETLIFKTLELKSGLQILVDLPEAVVTAIKTRFAEVLDSEDAVLAAVTLPKFKLCWLWTQERKDKAKESLLAECRKLVLDQDQQAGTSTSTRHLSRDSAIVDEFFSFEDEDETSSTAESQVTDYFKSGAQEIDSLNGFPLIKKISLRYNAATPSSAPVERLFSLGKLVITPKRNRLSDQKFEKLLVLRCNHWFNS
;
A
#
# COMPACT_ATOMS: atom_id res chain seq x y z
N MET A 1 36.12 -19.76 6.54
CA MET A 1 36.38 -20.24 7.92
C MET A 1 37.79 -19.96 8.40
N ALA A 2 38.81 -20.30 7.60
CA ALA A 2 40.20 -20.04 7.95
C ALA A 2 40.45 -18.57 8.29
N GLU A 3 39.96 -17.63 7.49
CA GLU A 3 40.16 -16.20 7.72
C GLU A 3 39.52 -15.68 9.02
N LEU A 4 38.24 -15.98 9.27
CA LEU A 4 37.54 -15.49 10.48
C LEU A 4 38.13 -16.09 11.77
N ASN A 5 38.50 -17.37 11.74
CA ASN A 5 39.14 -18.02 12.89
C ASN A 5 40.57 -17.51 13.12
N THR A 6 41.28 -17.17 12.04
CA THR A 6 42.62 -16.56 12.10
C THR A 6 42.55 -15.13 12.63
N ILE A 7 41.47 -14.40 12.32
CA ILE A 7 41.19 -13.09 12.90
C ILE A 7 40.90 -13.24 14.39
N SER A 8 39.97 -14.13 14.79
CA SER A 8 39.66 -14.38 16.21
C SER A 8 40.90 -14.75 17.01
N SER A 9 41.78 -15.61 16.47
CA SER A 9 43.03 -15.99 17.16
C SER A 9 44.01 -14.81 17.28
N LYS A 10 44.16 -13.98 16.24
CA LYS A 10 45.01 -12.77 16.28
C LYS A 10 44.54 -11.76 17.33
N PHE A 11 43.25 -11.68 17.59
CA PHE A 11 42.66 -10.76 18.57
C PHE A 11 42.41 -11.40 19.94
N GLY A 12 42.82 -12.66 20.17
CA GLY A 12 42.60 -13.35 21.45
C GLY A 12 41.13 -13.63 21.78
N MET A 13 40.26 -13.68 20.77
CA MET A 13 38.83 -13.93 20.91
C MET A 13 38.48 -15.40 20.64
N THR A 14 37.43 -15.89 21.29
CA THR A 14 36.84 -17.20 20.99
C THR A 14 36.30 -17.22 19.55
N ALA A 15 36.67 -18.25 18.78
CA ALA A 15 36.20 -18.41 17.41
C ALA A 15 34.72 -18.84 17.36
N ILE A 16 33.97 -18.32 16.39
CA ILE A 16 32.57 -18.71 16.16
C ILE A 16 32.52 -20.17 15.70
N THR A 17 31.78 -20.98 16.43
CA THR A 17 31.55 -22.39 16.11
C THR A 17 30.70 -22.55 14.85
N GLU A 18 30.76 -23.73 14.22
CA GLU A 18 29.91 -23.98 13.04
C GLU A 18 28.41 -23.91 13.40
N ARG A 19 28.06 -24.35 14.61
CA ARG A 19 26.69 -24.28 15.13
C ARG A 19 26.21 -22.84 15.30
N GLU A 20 27.02 -21.96 15.88
CA GLU A 20 26.69 -20.54 16.03
C GLU A 20 26.57 -19.85 14.67
N ARG A 21 27.42 -20.21 13.70
CA ARG A 21 27.28 -19.68 12.34
C ARG A 21 25.98 -20.15 11.68
N GLN A 22 25.64 -21.43 11.81
CA GLN A 22 24.39 -21.97 11.27
C GLN A 22 23.18 -21.28 11.93
N PHE A 23 23.23 -21.03 13.25
CA PHE A 23 22.23 -20.24 13.96
C PHE A 23 22.07 -18.84 13.35
N ILE A 24 23.16 -18.11 13.13
CA ILE A 24 23.12 -16.76 12.54
C ILE A 24 22.54 -16.81 11.10
N ARG A 25 22.93 -17.80 10.30
CA ARG A 25 22.40 -17.97 8.94
C ARG A 25 20.89 -18.22 8.93
N GLU A 26 20.41 -19.11 9.80
CA GLU A 26 18.99 -19.36 9.96
C GLU A 26 18.24 -18.12 10.44
N TYR A 27 18.80 -17.39 11.42
CA TYR A 27 18.21 -16.15 11.92
C TYR A 27 18.05 -15.11 10.80
N CYS A 28 19.11 -14.87 10.03
CA CYS A 28 19.05 -13.95 8.88
C CYS A 28 18.06 -14.42 7.81
N THR A 29 17.91 -15.73 7.63
CA THR A 29 16.95 -16.29 6.67
C THR A 29 15.52 -16.04 7.12
N VAL A 30 15.20 -16.31 8.39
CA VAL A 30 13.87 -16.11 8.97
C VAL A 30 13.49 -14.63 9.06
N MET A 31 14.45 -13.74 9.35
CA MET A 31 14.19 -12.30 9.47
C MET A 31 14.12 -11.58 8.11
N ARG A 32 14.65 -12.14 7.03
CA ARG A 32 14.68 -11.49 5.70
C ARG A 32 13.30 -11.10 5.16
N PRO A 33 12.25 -11.93 5.22
CA PRO A 33 10.91 -11.51 4.79
C PRO A 33 10.43 -10.27 5.55
N LEU A 34 10.70 -10.19 6.86
CA LEU A 34 10.33 -9.04 7.68
C LEU A 34 11.07 -7.77 7.25
N THR A 35 12.37 -7.86 6.95
CA THR A 35 13.12 -6.68 6.45
C THR A 35 12.57 -6.20 5.11
N VAL A 36 12.24 -7.12 4.19
CA VAL A 36 11.63 -6.76 2.90
C VAL A 36 10.26 -6.10 3.10
N ALA A 37 9.43 -6.61 4.01
CA ALA A 37 8.14 -5.99 4.33
C ALA A 37 8.31 -4.58 4.90
N LEU A 38 9.30 -4.36 5.77
CA LEU A 38 9.64 -3.03 6.27
C LEU A 38 10.06 -2.09 5.13
N ASP A 39 10.92 -2.53 4.22
CA ASP A 39 11.35 -1.73 3.08
C ASP A 39 10.17 -1.34 2.17
N ILE A 40 9.22 -2.26 1.94
CA ILE A 40 8.00 -2.00 1.17
C ILE A 40 7.13 -0.93 1.86
N LEU A 41 6.86 -1.08 3.16
CA LEU A 41 5.94 -0.20 3.90
C LEU A 41 6.55 1.17 4.21
N GLN A 42 7.87 1.22 4.38
CA GLN A 42 8.59 2.47 4.59
C GLN A 42 8.93 3.15 3.27
N GLY A 43 8.90 2.44 2.14
CA GLY A 43 9.27 2.92 0.81
C GLY A 43 8.59 4.23 0.40
N GLU A 44 9.20 4.89 -0.58
CA GLU A 44 8.68 6.16 -1.12
C GLU A 44 7.62 5.92 -2.20
N ASP A 45 7.72 4.78 -2.87
CA ASP A 45 6.80 4.33 -3.92
C ASP A 45 5.64 3.54 -3.30
N ASN A 46 4.40 3.85 -3.70
CA ASN A 46 3.18 3.15 -3.24
C ASN A 46 2.84 3.32 -1.74
N ARG A 47 2.90 4.56 -1.23
CA ARG A 47 2.54 4.97 0.15
C ARG A 47 1.05 4.84 0.52
N PHE A 48 0.30 4.05 -0.24
CA PHE A 48 -1.13 3.84 -0.02
C PHE A 48 -1.34 2.91 1.17
N HIS A 49 -2.33 3.21 2.01
CA HIS A 49 -2.68 2.36 3.15
C HIS A 49 -2.94 0.89 2.74
N GLY A 50 -3.57 0.68 1.59
CA GLY A 50 -3.90 -0.63 1.03
C GLY A 50 -2.69 -1.50 0.66
N THR A 51 -1.46 -0.97 0.74
CA THR A 51 -0.24 -1.78 0.65
C THR A 51 -0.01 -2.62 1.92
N LEU A 52 -0.54 -2.19 3.07
CA LEU A 52 -0.28 -2.80 4.38
C LEU A 52 -0.76 -4.25 4.45
N LEU A 53 -2.05 -4.49 4.21
CA LEU A 53 -2.65 -5.80 4.40
C LEU A 53 -2.09 -6.88 3.46
N PRO A 54 -1.92 -6.65 2.13
CA PRO A 54 -1.24 -7.59 1.23
C PRO A 54 0.19 -7.92 1.67
N THR A 55 0.91 -6.93 2.21
CA THR A 55 2.27 -7.11 2.70
C THR A 55 2.30 -8.00 3.95
N LEU A 56 1.40 -7.79 4.90
CA LEU A 56 1.29 -8.62 6.10
C LEU A 56 0.92 -10.06 5.78
N GLU A 57 -0.06 -10.28 4.91
CA GLU A 57 -0.47 -11.62 4.46
C GLU A 57 0.67 -12.37 3.77
N THR A 58 1.37 -11.68 2.86
CA THR A 58 2.53 -12.25 2.15
C THR A 58 3.68 -12.54 3.12
N LEU A 59 3.92 -11.66 4.10
CA LEU A 59 4.95 -11.83 5.11
C LEU A 59 4.66 -13.06 5.98
N ILE A 60 3.43 -13.21 6.47
CA ILE A 60 3.00 -14.36 7.26
C ILE A 60 3.21 -15.65 6.47
N PHE A 61 2.71 -15.71 5.24
CA PHE A 61 2.84 -16.87 4.37
C PHE A 61 4.32 -17.24 4.15
N LYS A 62 5.12 -16.31 3.64
CA LYS A 62 6.55 -16.55 3.34
C LYS A 62 7.37 -16.91 4.57
N THR A 63 7.02 -16.39 5.74
CA THR A 63 7.73 -16.71 6.99
C THR A 63 7.45 -18.15 7.40
N LEU A 64 6.19 -18.61 7.33
CA LEU A 64 5.82 -19.98 7.66
C LEU A 64 6.44 -21.01 6.69
N GLU A 65 6.58 -20.69 5.41
CA GLU A 65 7.23 -21.57 4.42
C GLU A 65 8.68 -21.92 4.79
N LEU A 66 9.37 -21.07 5.56
CA LEU A 66 10.77 -21.32 5.95
C LEU A 66 10.92 -22.42 6.98
N LYS A 67 9.85 -22.79 7.71
CA LYS A 67 9.90 -23.71 8.85
C LYS A 67 10.55 -25.06 8.51
N SER A 68 10.29 -25.59 7.33
CA SER A 68 10.80 -26.89 6.86
C SER A 68 12.30 -26.91 6.57
N GLY A 69 12.92 -25.73 6.37
CA GLY A 69 14.33 -25.60 6.02
C GLY A 69 15.27 -25.34 7.19
N LEU A 70 14.76 -25.25 8.42
CA LEU A 70 15.54 -24.87 9.60
C LEU A 70 15.95 -26.09 10.43
N GLN A 71 17.14 -26.03 11.02
CA GLN A 71 17.66 -27.08 11.90
C GLN A 71 17.76 -26.64 13.36
N ILE A 72 18.00 -25.35 13.59
CA ILE A 72 18.22 -24.79 14.93
C ILE A 72 17.05 -23.89 15.34
N LEU A 73 16.57 -23.03 14.44
CA LEU A 73 15.56 -22.00 14.72
C LEU A 73 14.15 -22.36 14.23
N VAL A 74 13.77 -23.65 14.31
CA VAL A 74 12.48 -24.19 13.82
C VAL A 74 11.24 -23.48 14.37
N ASP A 75 11.30 -22.94 15.58
CA ASP A 75 10.17 -22.25 16.22
C ASP A 75 10.13 -20.74 15.95
N LEU A 76 11.24 -20.16 15.45
CA LEU A 76 11.33 -18.72 15.22
C LEU A 76 10.30 -18.19 14.20
N PRO A 77 10.04 -18.87 13.06
CA PRO A 77 8.98 -18.46 12.14
C PRO A 77 7.61 -18.32 12.81
N GLU A 78 7.23 -19.29 13.64
CA GLU A 78 5.95 -19.32 14.33
C GLU A 78 5.86 -18.16 15.34
N ALA A 79 6.94 -17.89 16.07
CA ALA A 79 7.02 -16.78 17.02
C ALA A 79 6.89 -15.42 16.31
N VAL A 80 7.56 -15.24 15.17
CA VAL A 80 7.46 -14.02 14.35
C VAL A 80 6.04 -13.83 13.84
N VAL A 81 5.43 -14.88 13.28
CA VAL A 81 4.05 -14.84 12.76
C VAL A 81 3.05 -14.54 13.86
N THR A 82 3.22 -15.16 15.04
CA THR A 82 2.39 -14.89 16.21
C THR A 82 2.49 -13.43 16.62
N ALA A 83 3.71 -12.88 16.70
CA ALA A 83 3.92 -11.48 17.03
C ALA A 83 3.28 -10.52 16.02
N ILE A 84 3.35 -10.83 14.72
CA ILE A 84 2.71 -10.04 13.65
C ILE A 84 1.19 -10.09 13.81
N LYS A 85 0.59 -11.29 13.92
CA LYS A 85 -0.86 -11.46 14.07
C LYS A 85 -1.39 -10.73 15.30
N THR A 86 -0.69 -10.81 16.43
CA THR A 86 -1.08 -10.11 17.66
C THR A 86 -1.02 -8.59 17.49
N ARG A 87 0.04 -8.06 16.88
CA ARG A 87 0.21 -6.60 16.72
C ARG A 87 -0.71 -5.99 15.67
N PHE A 88 -1.08 -6.75 14.66
CA PHE A 88 -1.87 -6.29 13.53
C PHE A 88 -3.26 -6.95 13.46
N ALA A 89 -3.76 -7.52 14.56
CA ALA A 89 -5.05 -8.21 14.61
C ALA A 89 -6.18 -7.36 14.03
N GLU A 90 -6.28 -6.10 14.47
CA GLU A 90 -7.30 -5.16 13.99
C GLU A 90 -7.21 -4.90 12.48
N VAL A 91 -6.00 -4.83 11.92
CA VAL A 91 -5.79 -4.60 10.48
C VAL A 91 -6.11 -5.86 9.67
N LEU A 92 -5.72 -7.04 10.18
CA LEU A 92 -5.96 -8.32 9.51
C LEU A 92 -7.45 -8.65 9.38
N ASP A 93 -8.26 -8.20 10.36
CA ASP A 93 -9.71 -8.41 10.38
C ASP A 93 -10.51 -7.22 9.82
N SER A 94 -9.84 -6.15 9.37
CA SER A 94 -10.50 -4.92 8.92
C SER A 94 -11.03 -5.01 7.49
N GLU A 95 -12.33 -4.79 7.33
CA GLU A 95 -12.96 -4.64 6.01
C GLU A 95 -12.44 -3.39 5.27
N ASP A 96 -12.18 -2.30 5.97
CA ASP A 96 -11.60 -1.08 5.40
C ASP A 96 -10.20 -1.34 4.84
N ALA A 97 -9.37 -2.13 5.53
CA ALA A 97 -8.05 -2.52 5.03
C ALA A 97 -8.15 -3.42 3.79
N VAL A 98 -9.16 -4.29 3.73
CA VAL A 98 -9.46 -5.08 2.53
C VAL A 98 -9.87 -4.17 1.38
N LEU A 99 -10.81 -3.23 1.58
CA LEU A 99 -11.24 -2.25 0.57
C LEU A 99 -10.08 -1.39 0.07
N ALA A 100 -9.23 -0.90 0.98
CA ALA A 100 -8.02 -0.18 0.63
C ALA A 100 -7.14 -0.98 -0.33
N ALA A 101 -6.89 -2.26 -0.01
CA ALA A 101 -6.02 -3.13 -0.78
C ALA A 101 -6.60 -3.54 -2.15
N VAL A 102 -7.88 -3.93 -2.21
CA VAL A 102 -8.48 -4.42 -3.46
C VAL A 102 -8.70 -3.31 -4.49
N THR A 103 -8.83 -2.06 -4.03
CA THR A 103 -8.93 -0.88 -4.92
C THR A 103 -7.58 -0.39 -5.45
N LEU A 104 -6.46 -1.03 -5.07
CA LEU A 104 -5.15 -0.78 -5.68
C LEU A 104 -4.94 -1.73 -6.88
N PRO A 105 -4.76 -1.21 -8.11
CA PRO A 105 -4.67 -2.04 -9.32
C PRO A 105 -3.53 -3.07 -9.30
N LYS A 106 -2.43 -2.77 -8.61
CA LYS A 106 -1.30 -3.68 -8.40
C LYS A 106 -1.67 -4.96 -7.64
N PHE A 107 -2.58 -4.87 -6.67
CA PHE A 107 -2.91 -5.97 -5.76
C PHE A 107 -4.20 -6.68 -6.16
N LYS A 108 -5.28 -5.91 -6.38
CA LYS A 108 -6.63 -6.42 -6.61
C LYS A 108 -6.93 -7.59 -5.67
N LEU A 109 -7.11 -8.80 -6.22
CA LEU A 109 -7.45 -10.02 -5.49
C LEU A 109 -6.28 -11.01 -5.37
N CYS A 110 -5.09 -10.70 -5.91
CA CYS A 110 -4.00 -11.66 -6.06
C CYS A 110 -3.36 -12.11 -4.73
N TRP A 111 -3.45 -11.27 -3.70
CA TRP A 111 -2.91 -11.54 -2.35
C TRP A 111 -3.88 -12.33 -1.46
N LEU A 112 -5.12 -12.55 -1.90
CA LEU A 112 -6.11 -13.35 -1.20
C LEU A 112 -5.97 -14.81 -1.64
N TRP A 113 -5.60 -15.68 -0.71
CA TRP A 113 -5.27 -17.09 -1.02
C TRP A 113 -6.50 -17.99 -1.22
N THR A 114 -7.64 -17.66 -0.63
CA THR A 114 -8.87 -18.47 -0.71
C THR A 114 -9.93 -17.80 -1.59
N GLN A 115 -10.69 -18.62 -2.31
CA GLN A 115 -11.76 -18.13 -3.18
C GLN A 115 -12.86 -17.41 -2.37
N GLU A 116 -13.21 -17.95 -1.20
CA GLU A 116 -14.14 -17.32 -0.25
C GLU A 116 -13.75 -15.88 0.10
N ARG A 117 -12.46 -15.64 0.42
CA ARG A 117 -11.99 -14.28 0.72
C ARG A 117 -12.06 -13.37 -0.50
N LYS A 118 -11.74 -13.89 -1.69
CA LYS A 118 -11.85 -13.12 -2.94
C LYS A 118 -13.29 -12.70 -3.20
N ASP A 119 -14.23 -13.60 -3.00
CA ASP A 119 -15.64 -13.34 -3.26
C ASP A 119 -16.22 -12.38 -2.23
N LYS A 120 -15.91 -12.56 -0.94
CA LYS A 120 -16.25 -11.57 0.11
C LYS A 120 -15.70 -10.17 -0.22
N ALA A 121 -14.45 -10.07 -0.66
CA ALA A 121 -13.86 -8.78 -0.99
C ALA A 121 -14.52 -8.10 -2.21
N LYS A 122 -14.94 -8.89 -3.21
CA LYS A 122 -15.74 -8.36 -4.34
C LYS A 122 -17.10 -7.86 -3.88
N GLU A 123 -17.77 -8.62 -3.01
CA GLU A 123 -19.08 -8.26 -2.45
C GLU A 123 -18.99 -6.96 -1.64
N SER A 124 -18.01 -6.84 -0.74
CA SER A 124 -17.74 -5.62 0.01
C SER A 124 -17.50 -4.42 -0.91
N LEU A 125 -16.65 -4.58 -1.94
CA LEU A 125 -16.38 -3.50 -2.89
C LEU A 125 -17.62 -3.07 -3.68
N LEU A 126 -18.42 -4.04 -4.11
CA LEU A 126 -19.68 -3.79 -4.81
C LEU A 126 -20.70 -3.07 -3.91
N ALA A 127 -20.82 -3.49 -2.65
CA ALA A 127 -21.70 -2.84 -1.68
C ALA A 127 -21.31 -1.37 -1.47
N GLU A 128 -20.01 -1.07 -1.34
CA GLU A 128 -19.53 0.29 -1.17
C GLU A 128 -19.70 1.13 -2.46
N CYS A 129 -19.58 0.52 -3.65
CA CYS A 129 -19.90 1.17 -4.92
C CYS A 129 -21.39 1.55 -4.99
N ARG A 130 -22.29 0.63 -4.63
CA ARG A 130 -23.76 0.88 -4.60
C ARG A 130 -24.10 2.02 -3.65
N LYS A 131 -23.48 2.06 -2.48
CA LYS A 131 -23.65 3.15 -1.50
C LYS A 131 -23.27 4.51 -2.10
N LEU A 132 -22.15 4.58 -2.83
CA LEU A 132 -21.72 5.82 -3.50
C LEU A 132 -22.66 6.29 -4.61
N VAL A 133 -23.37 5.38 -5.27
CA VAL A 133 -24.40 5.72 -6.27
C VAL A 133 -25.63 6.32 -5.57
N LEU A 134 -26.12 5.66 -4.52
CA LEU A 134 -27.27 6.14 -3.73
C LEU A 134 -27.03 7.52 -3.10
N ASP A 135 -25.81 7.80 -2.65
CA ASP A 135 -25.43 9.10 -2.07
C ASP A 135 -25.38 10.21 -3.14
N GLN A 136 -25.05 9.87 -4.40
CA GLN A 136 -25.02 10.82 -5.51
C GLN A 136 -26.43 11.20 -5.98
N ASP A 137 -27.33 10.23 -6.06
CA ASP A 137 -28.73 10.47 -6.45
C ASP A 137 -29.45 11.39 -5.45
N GLN A 138 -29.11 11.31 -4.17
CA GLN A 138 -29.63 12.20 -3.12
C GLN A 138 -29.06 13.63 -3.21
N GLN A 139 -27.83 13.80 -3.70
CA GLN A 139 -27.19 15.12 -3.87
C GLN A 139 -27.52 15.80 -5.20
N ALA A 140 -27.89 15.04 -6.24
CA ALA A 140 -28.30 15.58 -7.54
C ALA A 140 -29.63 16.34 -7.51
N GLY A 141 -30.45 16.17 -6.47
CA GLY A 141 -31.73 16.87 -6.27
C GLY A 141 -31.64 18.38 -6.01
N THR A 142 -30.45 19.01 -6.03
CA THR A 142 -30.28 20.44 -5.68
C THR A 142 -29.34 21.22 -6.61
N SER A 143 -29.03 20.74 -7.82
CA SER A 143 -28.18 21.51 -8.75
C SER A 143 -28.57 21.35 -10.21
N THR A 144 -29.44 22.23 -10.70
CA THR A 144 -29.69 22.42 -12.14
C THR A 144 -28.45 23.08 -12.77
N SER A 145 -27.58 22.29 -13.37
CA SER A 145 -26.47 22.82 -14.20
C SER A 145 -26.92 22.86 -15.65
N THR A 146 -27.33 24.04 -16.10
CA THR A 146 -27.64 24.32 -17.51
C THR A 146 -26.35 24.25 -18.33
N ARG A 147 -26.11 23.14 -19.04
CA ARG A 147 -25.05 23.05 -20.06
C ARG A 147 -25.48 23.83 -21.29
N HIS A 148 -24.81 24.93 -21.57
CA HIS A 148 -24.96 25.71 -22.81
C HIS A 148 -24.17 25.00 -23.91
N LEU A 149 -24.85 24.18 -24.73
CA LEU A 149 -24.26 23.61 -25.96
C LEU A 149 -24.45 24.59 -27.12
N SER A 150 -23.39 24.81 -27.89
CA SER A 150 -23.44 25.59 -29.14
C SER A 150 -24.31 24.88 -30.17
N ARG A 151 -25.20 25.65 -30.81
CA ARG A 151 -26.28 25.19 -31.72
C ARG A 151 -25.80 24.35 -32.92
N ASP A 152 -24.54 24.49 -33.32
CA ASP A 152 -24.00 23.83 -34.52
C ASP A 152 -23.51 22.39 -34.25
N SER A 153 -23.24 22.01 -32.98
CA SER A 153 -22.91 20.61 -32.62
C SER A 153 -24.16 19.74 -32.55
N ALA A 154 -25.30 20.33 -32.17
CA ALA A 154 -26.54 19.61 -31.91
C ALA A 154 -27.13 18.92 -33.15
N ILE A 155 -26.92 19.49 -34.35
CA ILE A 155 -27.49 18.96 -35.60
C ILE A 155 -26.74 17.69 -36.04
N VAL A 156 -25.43 17.61 -35.77
CA VAL A 156 -24.61 16.45 -36.14
C VAL A 156 -24.86 15.30 -35.17
N ASP A 157 -25.01 15.60 -33.88
CA ASP A 157 -25.36 14.62 -32.84
C ASP A 157 -26.77 14.04 -33.08
N GLU A 158 -27.73 14.85 -33.54
CA GLU A 158 -29.08 14.39 -33.91
C GLU A 158 -29.10 13.51 -35.18
N PHE A 159 -28.15 13.69 -36.09
CA PHE A 159 -28.04 12.87 -37.31
C PHE A 159 -27.50 11.45 -37.03
N PHE A 160 -26.67 11.30 -35.99
CA PHE A 160 -26.12 10.02 -35.53
C PHE A 160 -26.78 9.54 -34.22
N SER A 161 -27.99 10.00 -33.91
CA SER A 161 -28.80 9.42 -32.84
C SER A 161 -29.33 8.06 -33.29
N PHE A 162 -28.47 7.05 -33.23
CA PHE A 162 -28.97 5.70 -33.02
C PHE A 162 -29.74 5.72 -31.69
N GLU A 163 -30.79 4.91 -31.55
CA GLU A 163 -31.42 4.74 -30.24
C GLU A 163 -30.32 4.35 -29.27
N ASP A 164 -29.85 5.31 -28.48
CA ASP A 164 -29.00 5.07 -27.35
C ASP A 164 -29.86 4.19 -26.45
N GLU A 165 -29.68 2.86 -26.52
CA GLU A 165 -29.91 2.02 -25.35
C GLU A 165 -29.17 2.74 -24.25
N ASP A 166 -29.91 3.42 -23.37
CA ASP A 166 -29.45 4.33 -22.31
C ASP A 166 -27.94 4.25 -22.17
N GLU A 167 -27.17 5.31 -22.53
CA GLU A 167 -25.76 5.43 -22.16
C GLU A 167 -25.67 5.05 -20.69
N THR A 168 -25.38 3.78 -20.46
CA THR A 168 -25.85 3.13 -19.24
C THR A 168 -24.77 3.56 -18.30
N SER A 169 -25.10 4.49 -17.39
CA SER A 169 -24.22 4.82 -16.28
C SER A 169 -23.68 3.48 -15.80
N SER A 170 -22.38 3.22 -15.99
CA SER A 170 -21.84 1.88 -15.82
C SER A 170 -22.29 1.43 -14.44
N THR A 171 -23.17 0.42 -14.37
CA THR A 171 -23.77 0.03 -13.10
C THR A 171 -22.62 -0.34 -12.15
N ALA A 172 -22.82 -0.19 -10.85
CA ALA A 172 -21.79 -0.53 -9.87
C ALA A 172 -21.22 -1.94 -10.14
N GLU A 173 -22.09 -2.86 -10.57
CA GLU A 173 -21.80 -4.24 -10.99
C GLU A 173 -20.88 -4.31 -12.20
N SER A 174 -21.20 -3.58 -13.29
CA SER A 174 -20.38 -3.59 -14.50
C SER A 174 -18.99 -3.05 -14.20
N GLN A 175 -18.90 -1.92 -13.51
CA GLN A 175 -17.62 -1.27 -13.23
C GLN A 175 -16.71 -2.12 -12.35
N VAL A 176 -17.24 -2.75 -11.29
CA VAL A 176 -16.48 -3.68 -10.43
C VAL A 176 -16.00 -4.89 -11.24
N THR A 177 -16.86 -5.44 -12.09
CA THR A 177 -16.52 -6.59 -12.94
C THR A 177 -15.41 -6.24 -13.92
N ASP A 178 -15.50 -5.11 -14.59
CA ASP A 178 -14.51 -4.65 -15.58
C ASP A 178 -13.18 -4.30 -14.92
N TYR A 179 -13.21 -3.70 -13.73
CA TYR A 179 -12.02 -3.41 -12.94
C TYR A 179 -11.22 -4.67 -12.61
N PHE A 180 -11.89 -5.73 -12.17
CA PHE A 180 -11.22 -7.00 -11.84
C PHE A 180 -10.77 -7.80 -13.07
N LYS A 181 -11.43 -7.62 -14.23
CA LYS A 181 -10.99 -8.20 -15.51
C LYS A 181 -9.81 -7.46 -16.14
N SER A 182 -9.67 -6.16 -15.86
CA SER A 182 -8.58 -5.35 -16.39
C SER A 182 -7.21 -5.88 -15.95
N GLY A 183 -6.26 -5.94 -16.89
CA GLY A 183 -4.86 -6.30 -16.61
C GLY A 183 -3.99 -5.12 -16.11
N ALA A 184 -4.54 -3.91 -16.02
CA ALA A 184 -3.78 -2.73 -15.61
C ALA A 184 -3.38 -2.79 -14.12
N GLN A 185 -2.13 -2.43 -13.84
CA GLN A 185 -1.53 -2.44 -12.49
C GLN A 185 -1.15 -1.05 -11.98
N GLU A 186 -1.11 -0.05 -12.86
CA GLU A 186 -0.76 1.33 -12.54
C GLU A 186 -1.94 2.07 -11.91
N ILE A 187 -1.66 2.99 -10.99
CA ILE A 187 -2.71 3.74 -10.27
C ILE A 187 -3.56 4.59 -11.21
N ASP A 188 -2.99 5.08 -12.31
CA ASP A 188 -3.68 5.92 -13.29
C ASP A 188 -4.80 5.17 -14.03
N SER A 189 -4.78 3.83 -14.02
CA SER A 189 -5.88 3.04 -14.59
C SER A 189 -7.19 3.25 -13.84
N LEU A 190 -7.16 3.73 -12.60
CA LEU A 190 -8.36 4.06 -11.83
C LEU A 190 -9.18 5.20 -12.46
N ASN A 191 -8.59 6.00 -13.36
CA ASN A 191 -9.34 7.00 -14.12
C ASN A 191 -10.48 6.39 -14.95
N GLY A 192 -10.34 5.13 -15.38
CA GLY A 192 -11.40 4.38 -16.08
C GLY A 192 -12.48 3.79 -15.17
N PHE A 193 -12.34 3.88 -13.84
CA PHE A 193 -13.26 3.31 -12.87
C PHE A 193 -13.64 4.33 -11.77
N PRO A 194 -14.52 5.31 -12.06
CA PRO A 194 -14.81 6.42 -11.16
C PRO A 194 -15.25 6.05 -9.72
N LEU A 195 -16.09 5.03 -9.54
CA LEU A 195 -16.53 4.57 -8.21
C LEU A 195 -15.35 3.94 -7.46
N ILE A 196 -14.60 3.06 -8.12
CA ILE A 196 -13.42 2.41 -7.54
C ILE A 196 -12.37 3.45 -7.16
N LYS A 197 -12.16 4.47 -8.00
CA LYS A 197 -11.26 5.59 -7.72
C LYS A 197 -11.68 6.35 -6.48
N LYS A 198 -12.98 6.64 -6.31
CA LYS A 198 -13.52 7.36 -5.14
C LYS A 198 -13.31 6.55 -3.86
N ILE A 199 -13.55 5.23 -3.90
CA ILE A 199 -13.28 4.32 -2.78
C ILE A 199 -11.78 4.26 -2.48
N SER A 200 -10.95 4.12 -3.51
CA SER A 200 -9.50 4.07 -3.38
C SER A 200 -8.97 5.32 -2.68
N LEU A 201 -9.38 6.52 -3.12
CA LEU A 201 -8.98 7.78 -2.50
C LEU A 201 -9.40 7.86 -1.02
N ARG A 202 -10.60 7.38 -0.68
CA ARG A 202 -11.11 7.40 0.69
C ARG A 202 -10.29 6.53 1.63
N TYR A 203 -9.97 5.31 1.21
CA TYR A 203 -9.32 4.32 2.08
C TYR A 203 -7.79 4.33 2.01
N ASN A 204 -7.20 4.86 0.93
CA ASN A 204 -5.75 4.87 0.73
C ASN A 204 -5.06 6.20 1.06
N ALA A 205 -5.80 7.23 1.47
CA ALA A 205 -5.22 8.55 1.79
C ALA A 205 -4.27 8.52 2.99
N ALA A 206 -4.46 7.60 3.94
CA ALA A 206 -3.55 7.43 5.05
C ALA A 206 -2.26 6.74 4.62
N THR A 207 -1.11 7.19 5.13
CA THR A 207 0.17 6.51 4.89
C THR A 207 0.32 5.31 5.83
N PRO A 208 0.83 4.14 5.35
CA PRO A 208 0.97 2.94 6.19
C PRO A 208 2.15 3.02 7.18
N SER A 209 3.02 4.03 7.09
CA SER A 209 4.20 4.19 7.94
C SER A 209 4.50 5.67 8.25
N SER A 210 5.09 5.93 9.42
CA SER A 210 5.68 7.22 9.80
C SER A 210 7.03 7.49 9.12
N ALA A 211 7.63 6.51 8.43
CA ALA A 211 8.96 6.65 7.85
C ALA A 211 9.15 7.89 6.94
N PRO A 212 8.17 8.31 6.09
CA PRO A 212 8.29 9.57 5.34
C PRO A 212 8.47 10.79 6.25
N VAL A 213 7.78 10.81 7.40
CA VAL A 213 7.89 11.86 8.42
C VAL A 213 9.24 11.78 9.15
N GLU A 214 9.75 10.59 9.44
CA GLU A 214 11.08 10.42 10.06
C GLU A 214 12.22 10.87 9.13
N ARG A 215 12.09 10.65 7.81
CA ARG A 215 13.03 11.20 6.83
C ARG A 215 12.98 12.72 6.79
N LEU A 216 11.78 13.31 6.81
CA LEU A 216 11.58 14.75 6.95
C LEU A 216 12.33 15.28 8.19
N PHE A 217 12.18 14.64 9.36
CA PHE A 217 12.92 15.05 10.56
C PHE A 217 14.44 14.81 10.48
N SER A 218 14.86 13.78 9.75
CA SER A 218 16.29 13.54 9.47
C SER A 218 16.89 14.66 8.63
N LEU A 219 16.16 15.19 7.63
CA LEU A 219 16.52 16.41 6.91
C LEU A 219 16.52 17.64 7.81
N GLY A 220 15.64 17.66 8.83
CA GLY A 220 15.64 18.68 9.88
C GLY A 220 17.00 18.86 10.57
N LYS A 221 17.77 17.77 10.75
CA LYS A 221 19.14 17.83 11.30
C LYS A 221 20.14 18.58 10.41
N LEU A 222 19.85 18.73 9.11
CA LEU A 222 20.66 19.54 8.19
C LEU A 222 20.26 21.02 8.23
N VAL A 223 19.06 21.33 8.71
CA VAL A 223 18.55 22.70 8.88
C VAL A 223 18.96 23.24 10.25
N ILE A 224 18.70 22.49 11.32
CA ILE A 224 19.17 22.76 12.68
C ILE A 224 20.56 22.16 12.83
N THR A 225 21.57 22.99 12.61
CA THR A 225 22.96 22.64 12.91
C THR A 225 23.43 23.41 14.15
N PRO A 226 24.48 22.96 14.85
CA PRO A 226 25.04 23.70 15.99
C PRO A 226 25.39 25.16 15.66
N LYS A 227 25.73 25.45 14.40
CA LYS A 227 26.03 26.79 13.89
C LYS A 227 24.79 27.61 13.45
N ARG A 228 23.61 26.99 13.35
CA ARG A 228 22.32 27.59 12.95
C ARG A 228 21.21 27.26 13.96
N ASN A 229 21.53 27.23 15.25
CA ASN A 229 20.59 26.85 16.33
C ASN A 229 19.68 28.00 16.80
N ARG A 230 19.83 29.22 16.28
CA ARG A 230 18.96 30.38 16.58
C ARG A 230 17.84 30.59 15.54
N LEU A 231 17.30 29.50 15.00
CA LEU A 231 16.12 29.56 14.13
C LEU A 231 14.86 29.58 15.00
N SER A 232 13.92 30.46 14.68
CA SER A 232 12.57 30.35 15.22
C SER A 232 11.82 29.19 14.55
N ASP A 233 10.84 28.61 15.23
CA ASP A 233 10.06 27.48 14.74
C ASP A 233 9.50 27.73 13.33
N GLN A 234 8.87 28.90 13.11
CA GLN A 234 8.35 29.29 11.79
C GLN A 234 9.42 29.32 10.67
N LYS A 235 10.67 29.68 10.98
CA LYS A 235 11.75 29.72 9.99
C LYS A 235 12.31 28.33 9.73
N PHE A 236 12.38 27.51 10.77
CA PHE A 236 12.76 26.10 10.65
C PHE A 236 11.77 25.34 9.76
N GLU A 237 10.47 25.45 10.03
CA GLU A 237 9.42 24.80 9.23
C GLU A 237 9.48 25.20 7.75
N LYS A 238 9.59 26.50 7.46
CA LYS A 238 9.73 27.00 6.08
C LYS A 238 10.96 26.43 5.37
N LEU A 239 12.11 26.40 6.05
CA LEU A 239 13.35 25.85 5.49
C LEU A 239 13.24 24.33 5.27
N LEU A 240 12.56 23.63 6.16
CA LEU A 240 12.32 22.20 6.06
C LEU A 240 11.47 21.86 4.84
N VAL A 241 10.36 22.58 4.64
CA VAL A 241 9.48 22.44 3.47
C VAL A 241 10.24 22.73 2.17
N LEU A 242 10.96 23.85 2.10
CA LEU A 242 11.75 24.21 0.92
C LEU A 242 12.78 23.13 0.57
N ARG A 243 13.41 22.54 1.58
CA ARG A 243 14.42 21.50 1.39
C ARG A 243 13.80 20.18 0.92
N CYS A 244 12.67 19.78 1.48
CA CYS A 244 11.94 18.61 0.98
C CYS A 244 11.50 18.80 -0.47
N ASN A 245 10.94 19.96 -0.82
CA ASN A 245 10.47 20.22 -2.19
C ASN A 245 11.61 20.22 -3.22
N HIS A 246 12.81 20.67 -2.86
CA HIS A 246 13.97 20.58 -3.75
C HIS A 246 14.36 19.12 -4.05
N TRP A 247 14.21 18.24 -3.06
CA TRP A 247 14.49 16.82 -3.19
C TRP A 247 13.50 16.07 -4.11
N PHE A 248 12.26 16.56 -4.23
CA PHE A 248 11.27 15.99 -5.16
C PHE A 248 11.45 16.44 -6.62
N ASN A 249 12.21 17.52 -6.86
CA ASN A 249 12.44 18.08 -8.19
C ASN A 249 13.83 17.73 -8.76
N SER A 250 14.61 16.89 -8.08
CA SER A 250 15.96 16.47 -8.47
C SER A 250 15.97 14.99 -8.84
#